data_AF-A0A661DCY6-F1
#
_entry.id   AF-A0A661DCY6-F1
#
_cell.length_a   1.000
_cell.length_b   1.000
_cell.length_c   1.000
_cell.angle_alpha   90.00
_cell.angle_beta   90.00
_cell.angle_gamma   90.00
#
_symmetry.space_group_name_H-M   'P 1'
#
loop_
_entity.id
_entity.type
_entity.pdbx_description
1 polymer ?
#
loop_
_entity_poly.entity_id
_entity_poly.type
_entity_poly.pdbx_seq_one_letter_code
_entity_poly.pdbx_strand_id
1 'polypeptide(L)'
;MQKVWFSLVSACLLSLVTVNVYSVTGFSEVNNELFDKAHLKNVTKPGTLHYKYKKESFIDGAREDTIDMVVTNIRNTGRRDTHFEFFTGEFNRPYEDRTNQQGNGVFVLYLEFDIHELDRLTGGDWPYFQRKIRWALAKGADKKEVEIDYQGKKVKGFQYTVQPFINDPKNARYSLYASKYYIFTLSEEIPGEIYQIRTIVPDGKTWQEGDEILTEEVLTFSGFEPQ
;
A
#
# COMPACT_ATOMS: atom_id res chain seq x y z
N MET A 1 -15.27 -75.22 29.61
CA MET A 1 -15.24 -74.56 28.29
C MET A 1 -14.78 -73.13 28.49
N GLN A 2 -13.64 -72.77 27.89
CA GLN A 2 -13.05 -71.42 27.91
C GLN A 2 -14.04 -70.37 27.39
N LYS A 3 -14.05 -69.19 28.02
CA LYS A 3 -13.90 -67.92 27.27
C LYS A 3 -13.16 -66.90 28.15
N VAL A 4 -11.92 -66.65 27.75
CA VAL A 4 -11.18 -65.41 28.00
C VAL A 4 -11.77 -64.36 27.07
N TRP A 5 -12.03 -63.13 27.52
CA TRP A 5 -11.72 -61.97 26.68
C TRP A 5 -11.43 -60.67 27.45
N PHE A 6 -10.23 -60.16 27.16
CA PHE A 6 -9.64 -58.82 27.32
C PHE A 6 -10.63 -57.65 27.25
N SER A 7 -10.51 -56.67 28.17
CA SER A 7 -9.72 -55.42 28.06
C SER A 7 -10.08 -54.52 26.88
N LEU A 8 -10.49 -53.27 27.21
CA LEU A 8 -9.88 -52.03 26.72
C LEU A 8 -10.59 -50.83 27.37
N VAL A 9 -10.00 -50.30 28.44
CA VAL A 9 -10.30 -48.95 28.91
C VAL A 9 -9.66 -48.00 27.91
N SER A 10 -10.48 -47.45 27.00
CA SER A 10 -10.03 -46.44 26.04
C SER A 10 -9.86 -45.11 26.78
N ALA A 11 -8.66 -44.85 27.27
CA ALA A 11 -8.27 -43.54 27.78
C ALA A 11 -7.95 -42.63 26.59
N CYS A 12 -8.95 -41.91 26.08
CA CYS A 12 -8.73 -40.80 25.15
C CYS A 12 -7.94 -39.69 25.85
N LEU A 13 -6.63 -39.64 25.62
CA LEU A 13 -5.83 -38.44 25.86
C LEU A 13 -6.26 -37.36 24.84
N LEU A 14 -7.20 -36.51 25.22
CA LEU A 14 -7.41 -35.21 24.59
C LEU A 14 -6.19 -34.34 24.90
N SER A 15 -5.22 -34.36 24.00
CA SER A 15 -4.15 -33.36 23.98
C SER A 15 -4.79 -32.04 23.54
N LEU A 16 -5.17 -31.22 24.53
CA LEU A 16 -5.53 -29.82 24.33
C LEU A 16 -4.30 -29.11 23.77
N VAL A 17 -4.24 -28.95 22.45
CA VAL A 17 -3.34 -28.00 21.81
C VAL A 17 -3.89 -26.62 22.17
N THR A 18 -3.34 -26.02 23.23
CA THR A 18 -3.57 -24.61 23.53
C THR A 18 -2.89 -23.80 22.43
N VAL A 19 -3.65 -23.43 21.41
CA VAL A 19 -3.21 -22.42 20.45
C VAL A 19 -3.19 -21.11 21.23
N ASN A 20 -2.01 -20.65 21.62
CA ASN A 20 -1.86 -19.31 22.17
C ASN A 20 -2.17 -18.32 21.05
N VAL A 21 -3.40 -17.83 21.02
CA VAL A 21 -3.79 -16.68 20.20
C VAL A 21 -3.26 -15.45 20.93
N TYR A 22 -2.05 -15.01 20.58
CA TYR A 22 -1.57 -13.71 21.01
C TYR A 22 -2.33 -12.64 20.25
N SER A 23 -3.05 -11.78 20.96
CA SER A 23 -3.45 -10.50 20.37
C SER A 23 -2.18 -9.67 20.21
N VAL A 24 -1.80 -9.36 18.97
CA VAL A 24 -0.77 -8.36 18.70
C VAL A 24 -1.41 -7.02 19.05
N THR A 25 -1.06 -6.46 20.20
CA THR A 25 -1.51 -5.13 20.61
C THR A 25 -0.66 -4.10 19.88
N GLY A 26 -1.26 -3.34 18.98
CA GLY A 26 -0.59 -2.31 18.18
C GLY A 26 -1.03 -2.37 16.71
N PHE A 27 -0.70 -1.34 15.94
CA PHE A 27 -0.89 -1.37 14.49
C PHE A 27 0.13 -2.33 13.84
N SER A 28 -0.23 -2.90 12.68
CA SER A 28 0.68 -3.73 11.90
C SER A 28 1.93 -2.97 11.44
N GLU A 29 2.97 -3.72 11.05
CA GLU A 29 4.20 -3.12 10.53
C GLU A 29 3.97 -2.20 9.33
N VAL A 30 3.25 -2.66 8.30
CA VAL A 30 2.95 -1.83 7.10
C VAL A 30 2.18 -0.56 7.47
N ASN A 31 1.29 -0.63 8.46
CA ASN A 31 0.55 0.53 8.92
C ASN A 31 1.49 1.53 9.61
N ASN A 32 2.41 1.05 10.46
CA ASN A 32 3.40 1.92 11.10
C ASN A 32 4.36 2.54 10.08
N GLU A 33 4.85 1.74 9.13
CA GLU A 33 5.76 2.21 8.08
C GLU A 33 5.09 3.29 7.24
N LEU A 34 3.83 3.13 6.82
CA LEU A 34 3.15 4.13 5.99
C LEU A 34 2.63 5.35 6.76
N PHE A 35 2.05 5.19 7.95
CA PHE A 35 1.34 6.28 8.62
C PHE A 35 2.14 6.97 9.73
N ASP A 36 2.94 6.22 10.49
CA ASP A 36 3.57 6.73 11.71
C ASP A 36 5.02 7.17 11.47
N LYS A 37 5.71 6.54 10.51
CA LYS A 37 7.12 6.82 10.21
C LYS A 37 7.35 8.26 9.76
N ALA A 38 8.44 8.84 10.24
CA ALA A 38 8.90 10.18 9.86
C ALA A 38 9.67 10.14 8.53
N HIS A 39 9.00 9.73 7.44
CA HIS A 39 9.57 9.60 6.09
C HIS A 39 10.37 10.82 5.63
N LEU A 40 9.94 12.02 6.00
CA LEU A 40 10.59 13.25 5.54
C LEU A 40 11.87 13.55 6.32
N LYS A 41 12.25 12.77 7.34
CA LYS A 41 13.45 13.01 8.16
C LYS A 41 14.71 13.21 7.32
N ASN A 42 14.85 12.47 6.21
CA ASN A 42 16.00 12.52 5.31
C ASN A 42 15.93 13.62 4.25
N VAL A 43 14.83 14.39 4.16
CA VAL A 43 14.71 15.59 3.31
C VAL A 43 15.22 16.80 4.08
N THR A 44 16.50 17.14 3.90
CA THR A 44 17.21 18.12 4.75
C THR A 44 17.23 19.55 4.20
N LYS A 45 16.67 19.78 3.01
CA LYS A 45 16.50 21.09 2.38
C LYS A 45 15.11 21.21 1.75
N PRO A 46 14.55 22.42 1.61
CA PRO A 46 13.44 22.66 0.71
C PRO A 46 13.76 22.19 -0.71
N GLY A 47 12.73 21.79 -1.44
CA GLY A 47 12.85 21.21 -2.78
C GLY A 47 11.66 20.32 -3.13
N THR A 48 11.70 19.73 -4.31
CA THR A 48 10.60 18.96 -4.87
C THR A 48 10.95 17.48 -4.96
N LEU A 49 10.07 16.62 -4.46
CA LEU A 49 10.12 15.18 -4.69
C LEU A 49 9.23 14.86 -5.89
N HIS A 50 9.82 14.36 -6.97
CA HIS A 50 9.13 14.09 -8.23
C HIS A 50 8.69 12.63 -8.32
N TYR A 51 7.44 12.41 -8.69
CA TYR A 51 6.90 11.08 -8.95
C TYR A 51 6.30 10.99 -10.36
N LYS A 52 6.57 9.87 -11.02
CA LYS A 52 6.00 9.54 -12.33
C LYS A 52 4.90 8.53 -12.16
N TYR A 53 3.72 8.86 -12.67
CA TYR A 53 2.58 7.98 -12.70
C TYR A 53 2.45 7.34 -14.09
N LYS A 54 2.21 6.03 -14.11
CA LYS A 54 1.86 5.28 -15.31
C LYS A 54 0.68 4.38 -15.01
N LYS A 55 -0.29 4.34 -15.93
CA LYS A 55 -1.44 3.45 -15.93
C LYS A 55 -1.51 2.71 -17.25
N GLU A 56 -1.76 1.42 -17.16
CA GLU A 56 -2.17 0.57 -18.27
C GLU A 56 -3.50 -0.07 -17.83
N SER A 57 -4.58 0.17 -18.56
CA SER A 57 -5.90 -0.34 -18.19
C SER A 57 -6.68 -0.82 -19.41
N PHE A 58 -7.28 -1.99 -19.30
CA PHE A 58 -8.22 -2.50 -20.29
C PHE A 58 -9.49 -1.65 -20.42
N ILE A 59 -9.87 -0.91 -19.36
CA ILE A 59 -11.11 -0.12 -19.34
C ILE A 59 -10.86 1.32 -19.81
N ASP A 60 -9.91 2.01 -19.16
CA ASP A 60 -9.70 3.44 -19.40
C ASP A 60 -8.52 3.73 -20.35
N GLY A 61 -7.83 2.69 -20.83
CA GLY A 61 -6.63 2.84 -21.65
C GLY A 61 -5.36 3.21 -20.86
N ALA A 62 -4.31 3.54 -21.61
CA ALA A 62 -3.01 3.93 -21.06
C ALA A 62 -2.96 5.42 -20.71
N ARG A 63 -2.24 5.76 -19.63
CA ARG A 63 -2.02 7.14 -19.20
C ARG A 63 -0.66 7.30 -18.51
N GLU A 64 0.00 8.41 -18.77
CA GLU A 64 1.18 8.86 -18.02
C GLU A 64 0.92 10.26 -17.45
N ASP A 65 1.38 10.52 -16.24
CA ASP A 65 1.22 11.81 -15.55
C ASP A 65 2.28 11.98 -14.45
N THR A 66 2.25 13.08 -13.71
CA THR A 66 3.19 13.36 -12.62
C THR A 66 2.51 13.76 -11.32
N ILE A 67 3.19 13.49 -10.20
CA ILE A 67 2.85 14.06 -8.90
C ILE A 67 4.12 14.67 -8.33
N ASP A 68 4.08 15.95 -8.00
CA ASP A 68 5.17 16.64 -7.34
C ASP A 68 4.78 17.00 -5.91
N MET A 69 5.61 16.58 -4.96
CA MET A 69 5.51 17.01 -3.56
C MET A 69 6.58 18.05 -3.30
N VAL A 70 6.17 19.31 -3.16
CA VAL A 70 7.05 20.44 -2.90
C VAL A 70 7.20 20.61 -1.40
N VAL A 71 8.41 20.45 -0.86
CA VAL A 71 8.76 20.84 0.51
C VAL A 71 9.11 22.32 0.51
N THR A 72 8.19 23.15 0.95
CA THR A 72 8.32 24.62 0.91
C THR A 72 9.12 25.18 2.09
N ASN A 73 9.14 24.46 3.22
CA ASN A 73 9.84 24.89 4.43
C ASN A 73 10.23 23.70 5.31
N ILE A 74 11.35 23.83 6.02
CA ILE A 74 11.76 22.96 7.12
C ILE A 74 11.73 23.77 8.41
N ARG A 75 10.81 23.42 9.30
CA ARG A 75 10.60 24.12 10.57
C ARG A 75 11.71 23.81 11.56
N ASN A 76 11.87 24.67 12.56
CA ASN A 76 12.78 24.44 13.70
C ASN A 76 12.49 23.14 14.47
N THR A 77 11.26 22.62 14.39
CA THR A 77 10.86 21.32 14.96
C THR A 77 11.35 20.12 14.15
N GLY A 78 11.96 20.35 12.98
CA GLY A 78 12.28 19.32 11.98
C GLY A 78 11.08 18.88 11.15
N ARG A 79 9.88 19.46 11.31
CA ARG A 79 8.70 19.13 10.48
C ARG A 79 8.68 19.97 9.20
N ARG A 80 8.02 19.45 8.15
CA ARG A 80 8.01 20.04 6.81
C ARG A 80 6.65 20.67 6.51
N ASP A 81 6.67 21.79 5.80
CA ASP A 81 5.48 22.30 5.13
C ASP A 81 5.54 21.86 3.67
N THR A 82 4.42 21.38 3.14
CA THR A 82 4.37 20.67 1.87
C THR A 82 3.20 21.14 1.01
N HIS A 83 3.46 21.34 -0.27
CA HIS A 83 2.45 21.54 -1.32
C HIS A 83 2.46 20.34 -2.27
N PHE A 84 1.35 20.08 -2.96
CA PHE A 84 1.21 18.99 -3.92
C PHE A 84 0.67 19.49 -5.25
N GLU A 85 1.40 19.23 -6.31
CA GLU A 85 0.91 19.31 -7.68
C GLU A 85 0.53 17.89 -8.10
N PHE A 86 -0.75 17.56 -7.99
CA PHE A 86 -1.23 16.19 -8.19
C PHE A 86 -1.92 16.05 -9.55
N PHE A 87 -1.24 15.39 -10.48
CA PHE A 87 -1.64 15.22 -11.88
C PHE A 87 -1.80 16.54 -12.65
N THR A 88 -1.82 16.42 -13.97
CA THR A 88 -1.84 17.56 -14.90
C THR A 88 -3.11 17.58 -15.75
N GLY A 89 -3.35 18.70 -16.43
CA GLY A 89 -4.45 18.85 -17.38
C GLY A 89 -5.84 18.55 -16.77
N GLU A 90 -6.63 17.73 -17.46
CA GLU A 90 -7.99 17.37 -17.03
C GLU A 90 -8.03 16.49 -15.77
N PHE A 91 -6.90 15.86 -15.41
CA PHE A 91 -6.80 14.98 -14.24
C PHE A 91 -6.26 15.68 -13.00
N ASN A 92 -5.91 16.97 -13.12
CA ASN A 92 -5.39 17.76 -12.02
C ASN A 92 -6.34 17.73 -10.81
N ARG A 93 -5.78 17.46 -9.63
CA ARG A 93 -6.50 17.48 -8.36
C ARG A 93 -5.85 18.49 -7.42
N PRO A 94 -6.49 19.64 -7.17
CA PRO A 94 -5.90 20.64 -6.28
C PRO A 94 -6.00 20.15 -4.83
N TYR A 95 -4.88 20.23 -4.12
CA TYR A 95 -4.80 19.98 -2.69
C TYR A 95 -4.36 21.24 -1.95
N GLU A 96 -4.88 21.42 -0.74
CA GLU A 96 -4.42 22.48 0.15
C GLU A 96 -3.02 22.19 0.70
N ASP A 97 -2.28 23.25 0.98
CA ASP A 97 -0.99 23.18 1.64
C ASP A 97 -1.10 22.48 2.99
N ARG A 98 -0.17 21.57 3.24
CA ARG A 98 -0.12 20.80 4.47
C ARG A 98 1.06 21.26 5.29
N THR A 99 0.78 21.69 6.51
CA THR A 99 1.81 22.20 7.41
C THR A 99 2.20 21.18 8.48
N ASN A 100 3.41 21.28 9.03
CA ASN A 100 3.84 20.46 10.17
C ASN A 100 3.93 18.94 9.92
N GLN A 101 4.22 18.54 8.68
CA GLN A 101 4.26 17.14 8.26
C GLN A 101 5.56 16.44 8.70
N GLN A 102 5.45 15.16 9.08
CA GLN A 102 6.60 14.28 9.32
C GLN A 102 6.69 13.15 8.27
N GLY A 103 5.53 12.67 7.81
CA GLY A 103 5.41 11.62 6.82
C GLY A 103 5.27 12.20 5.41
N ASN A 104 5.56 11.37 4.43
CA ASN A 104 5.38 11.70 3.03
C ASN A 104 3.91 11.49 2.65
N GLY A 105 3.20 12.56 2.32
CA GLY A 105 1.77 12.52 2.06
C GLY A 105 1.37 11.86 0.73
N VAL A 106 2.33 11.57 -0.16
CA VAL A 106 2.05 11.10 -1.53
C VAL A 106 1.18 9.84 -1.53
N PHE A 107 1.41 8.90 -0.61
CA PHE A 107 0.63 7.67 -0.58
C PHE A 107 -0.80 7.89 -0.11
N VAL A 108 -1.05 8.83 0.81
CA VAL A 108 -2.41 9.12 1.28
C VAL A 108 -3.22 9.72 0.14
N LEU A 109 -2.65 10.68 -0.58
CA LEU A 109 -3.33 11.34 -1.70
C LEU A 109 -3.52 10.37 -2.88
N TYR A 110 -2.54 9.49 -3.14
CA TYR A 110 -2.69 8.42 -4.13
C TYR A 110 -3.82 7.45 -3.76
N LEU A 111 -3.90 7.01 -2.50
CA LEU A 111 -4.99 6.13 -2.04
C LEU A 111 -6.36 6.81 -2.12
N GLU A 112 -6.43 8.10 -1.78
CA GLU A 112 -7.66 8.89 -1.94
C GLU A 112 -8.09 8.94 -3.41
N PHE A 113 -7.16 9.23 -4.33
CA PHE A 113 -7.39 9.17 -5.76
C PHE A 113 -7.93 7.80 -6.20
N ASP A 114 -7.25 6.72 -5.84
CA ASP A 114 -7.62 5.35 -6.23
C ASP A 114 -8.98 4.93 -5.65
N ILE A 115 -9.31 5.34 -4.42
CA ILE A 115 -10.64 5.11 -3.83
C ILE A 115 -11.75 5.80 -4.64
N HIS A 116 -11.50 7.02 -5.12
CA HIS A 116 -12.45 7.72 -5.97
C HIS A 116 -12.56 7.10 -7.37
N GLU A 117 -11.48 6.54 -7.91
CA GLU A 117 -11.53 5.77 -9.15
C GLU A 117 -12.33 4.48 -8.97
N LEU A 118 -12.14 3.76 -7.86
CA LEU A 118 -12.96 2.59 -7.53
C LEU A 118 -14.44 2.96 -7.43
N ASP A 119 -14.76 4.09 -6.78
CA ASP A 119 -16.13 4.59 -6.69
C ASP A 119 -16.74 4.87 -8.09
N ARG A 120 -16.01 5.62 -8.93
CA ARG A 120 -16.40 5.95 -10.32
C ARG A 120 -16.62 4.71 -11.16
N LEU A 121 -15.68 3.75 -11.11
CA LEU A 121 -15.66 2.57 -11.97
C LEU A 121 -16.67 1.50 -11.55
N THR A 122 -17.13 1.53 -10.29
CA THR A 122 -18.03 0.51 -9.76
C THR A 122 -19.44 1.01 -9.45
N GLY A 123 -19.70 2.31 -9.53
CA GLY A 123 -20.92 2.92 -8.99
C GLY A 123 -21.04 2.62 -7.49
N GLY A 124 -19.89 2.67 -6.81
CA GLY A 124 -19.67 2.11 -5.49
C GLY A 124 -20.03 3.03 -4.33
N ASP A 125 -19.32 2.84 -3.21
CA ASP A 125 -19.45 3.67 -2.00
C ASP A 125 -18.03 3.94 -1.49
N TRP A 126 -17.44 5.09 -1.83
CA TRP A 126 -16.06 5.46 -1.46
C TRP A 126 -15.67 5.18 0.02
N PRO A 127 -16.50 5.44 1.06
CA PRO A 127 -16.17 5.14 2.45
C PRO A 127 -16.05 3.63 2.71
N TYR A 128 -16.73 2.81 1.92
CA TYR A 128 -16.60 1.36 1.97
C TYR A 128 -15.21 0.92 1.55
N PHE A 129 -14.74 1.36 0.38
CA PHE A 129 -13.40 1.05 -0.13
C PHE A 129 -12.32 1.56 0.81
N GLN A 130 -12.43 2.81 1.27
CA GLN A 130 -11.52 3.40 2.24
C GLN A 130 -11.41 2.55 3.52
N ARG A 131 -12.54 2.09 4.05
CA ARG A 131 -12.57 1.25 5.26
C ARG A 131 -11.89 -0.10 5.03
N LYS A 132 -12.13 -0.74 3.88
CA LYS A 132 -11.50 -2.02 3.54
C LYS A 132 -9.98 -1.90 3.41
N ILE A 133 -9.50 -0.88 2.72
CA ILE A 133 -8.06 -0.60 2.58
C ILE A 133 -7.44 -0.37 3.96
N ARG A 134 -8.06 0.49 4.79
CA ARG A 134 -7.59 0.76 6.16
C ARG A 134 -7.51 -0.50 7.00
N TRP A 135 -8.52 -1.36 6.97
CA TRP A 135 -8.54 -2.62 7.72
C TRP A 135 -7.49 -3.61 7.22
N ALA A 136 -7.28 -3.67 5.91
CA ALA A 136 -6.26 -4.54 5.33
C ALA A 136 -4.85 -4.11 5.76
N LEU A 137 -4.56 -2.80 5.69
CA LEU A 137 -3.31 -2.24 6.20
C LEU A 137 -3.15 -2.53 7.69
N ALA A 138 -4.17 -2.27 8.51
CA ALA A 138 -4.12 -2.54 9.95
C ALA A 138 -3.94 -4.04 10.30
N LYS A 139 -4.41 -4.95 9.44
CA LYS A 139 -4.23 -6.40 9.61
C LYS A 139 -2.79 -6.83 9.32
N GLY A 140 -2.14 -6.21 8.34
CA GLY A 140 -0.78 -6.51 7.92
C GLY A 140 -0.65 -6.79 6.42
N ALA A 141 0.59 -6.87 5.96
CA ALA A 141 0.97 -7.12 4.58
C ALA A 141 1.93 -8.30 4.50
N ASP A 142 2.00 -8.93 3.32
CA ASP A 142 3.18 -9.73 2.96
C ASP A 142 4.37 -8.79 2.77
N LYS A 143 5.52 -9.13 3.35
CA LYS A 143 6.73 -8.29 3.35
C LYS A 143 7.88 -9.01 2.66
N LYS A 144 8.54 -8.32 1.73
CA LYS A 144 9.72 -8.83 1.03
C LYS A 144 10.85 -7.78 1.01
N GLU A 145 12.09 -8.21 1.23
CA GLU A 145 13.27 -7.37 0.99
C GLU A 145 13.53 -7.28 -0.52
N VAL A 146 13.80 -6.07 -1.01
CA VAL A 146 14.04 -5.79 -2.43
C VAL A 146 15.25 -4.88 -2.59
N GLU A 147 15.90 -4.95 -3.76
CA GLU A 147 16.91 -3.99 -4.16
C GLU A 147 16.30 -3.00 -5.15
N ILE A 148 16.52 -1.71 -4.90
CA ILE A 148 16.05 -0.61 -5.74
C ILE A 148 17.26 -0.04 -6.48
N ASP A 149 17.12 0.21 -7.78
CA ASP A 149 18.13 0.97 -8.52
C ASP A 149 17.84 2.46 -8.38
N TYR A 150 18.69 3.16 -7.64
CA TYR A 150 18.56 4.58 -7.41
C TYR A 150 19.89 5.28 -7.67
N GLN A 151 19.87 6.20 -8.65
CA GLN A 151 21.07 6.96 -9.06
C GLN A 151 22.27 6.06 -9.41
N GLY A 152 22.02 4.91 -10.04
CA GLY A 152 23.05 3.94 -10.41
C GLY A 152 23.62 3.13 -9.24
N LYS A 153 22.99 3.19 -8.06
CA LYS A 153 23.33 2.39 -6.89
C LYS A 153 22.17 1.45 -6.54
N LYS A 154 22.51 0.24 -6.11
CA LYS A 154 21.53 -0.67 -5.49
C LYS A 154 21.37 -0.26 -4.03
N VAL A 155 20.17 0.14 -3.66
CA VAL A 155 19.79 0.49 -2.27
C VAL A 155 18.80 -0.54 -1.75
N LYS A 156 18.85 -0.81 -0.45
CA LYS A 156 17.95 -1.79 0.16
C LYS A 156 16.57 -1.17 0.41
N GLY A 157 15.53 -1.96 0.21
CA GLY A 157 14.16 -1.56 0.49
C GLY A 157 13.29 -2.72 0.93
N PHE A 158 12.07 -2.39 1.32
CA PHE A 158 11.02 -3.35 1.64
C PHE A 158 9.80 -3.10 0.77
N GLN A 159 9.24 -4.20 0.28
CA GLN A 159 7.98 -4.22 -0.43
C GLN A 159 6.91 -4.82 0.46
N TYR A 160 5.76 -4.14 0.56
CA TYR A 160 4.60 -4.55 1.33
C TYR A 160 3.41 -4.76 0.39
N THR A 161 2.88 -5.98 0.34
CA THR A 161 1.75 -6.36 -0.53
C THR A 161 0.49 -6.62 0.29
N VAL A 162 -0.61 -5.97 -0.10
CA VAL A 162 -1.91 -6.04 0.58
C VAL A 162 -3.03 -6.28 -0.43
N GLN A 163 -3.99 -7.13 -0.05
CA GLN A 163 -5.20 -7.39 -0.84
C GLN A 163 -6.46 -7.07 -0.03
N PRO A 164 -6.98 -5.83 -0.12
CA PRO A 164 -8.08 -5.40 0.75
C PRO A 164 -9.40 -6.13 0.53
N PHE A 165 -9.61 -6.67 -0.67
CA PHE A 165 -10.91 -7.17 -1.10
C PHE A 165 -10.98 -8.71 -1.22
N ILE A 166 -9.87 -9.44 -1.11
CA ILE A 166 -9.84 -10.88 -1.43
C ILE A 166 -10.84 -11.74 -0.63
N ASN A 167 -11.15 -11.35 0.61
CA ASN A 167 -12.10 -12.04 1.49
C ASN A 167 -13.40 -11.25 1.70
N ASP A 168 -13.72 -10.30 0.80
CA ASP A 168 -14.89 -9.45 0.95
C ASP A 168 -16.17 -10.16 0.48
N PRO A 169 -17.17 -10.40 1.36
CA PRO A 169 -18.43 -11.03 0.96
C PRO A 169 -19.21 -10.24 -0.10
N LYS A 170 -18.90 -8.95 -0.30
CA LYS A 170 -19.53 -8.10 -1.34
C LYS A 170 -18.84 -8.16 -2.70
N ASN A 171 -17.82 -9.01 -2.88
CA ASN A 171 -17.05 -9.11 -4.13
C ASN A 171 -17.88 -9.32 -5.39
N ALA A 172 -19.03 -10.00 -5.28
CA ALA A 172 -19.92 -10.21 -6.43
C ALA A 172 -20.39 -8.89 -7.08
N ARG A 173 -20.47 -7.80 -6.32
CA ARG A 173 -20.88 -6.48 -6.85
C ARG A 173 -19.76 -5.76 -7.59
N TYR A 174 -18.50 -6.09 -7.31
CA TYR A 174 -17.30 -5.41 -7.80
C TYR A 174 -16.25 -6.42 -8.28
N SER A 175 -16.69 -7.43 -9.03
CA SER A 175 -15.94 -8.65 -9.31
C SER A 175 -14.56 -8.39 -9.94
N LEU A 176 -14.44 -7.37 -10.77
CA LEU A 176 -13.19 -6.97 -11.40
C LEU A 176 -12.14 -6.57 -10.36
N TYR A 177 -12.51 -5.79 -9.34
CA TYR A 177 -11.59 -5.24 -8.34
C TYR A 177 -11.49 -6.11 -7.07
N ALA A 178 -12.24 -7.21 -7.01
CA ALA A 178 -12.26 -8.14 -5.88
C ALA A 178 -10.87 -8.73 -5.55
N SER A 179 -9.99 -8.80 -6.55
CA SER A 179 -8.63 -9.31 -6.43
C SER A 179 -7.56 -8.21 -6.54
N LYS A 180 -7.91 -6.94 -6.32
CA LYS A 180 -6.95 -5.83 -6.41
C LYS A 180 -5.84 -5.95 -5.36
N TYR A 181 -4.61 -5.73 -5.80
CA TYR A 181 -3.39 -5.67 -4.99
C TYR A 181 -2.94 -4.23 -4.81
N TYR A 182 -2.40 -3.92 -3.63
CA TYR A 182 -1.65 -2.71 -3.33
C TYR A 182 -0.26 -3.11 -2.88
N ILE A 183 0.75 -2.54 -3.52
CA ILE A 183 2.15 -2.87 -3.33
C ILE A 183 2.89 -1.57 -3.04
N PHE A 184 3.46 -1.45 -1.85
CA PHE A 184 4.23 -0.28 -1.43
C PHE A 184 5.69 -0.67 -1.31
N THR A 185 6.56 0.02 -2.03
CA THR A 185 8.02 -0.18 -1.94
C THR A 185 8.65 1.04 -1.28
N LEU A 186 9.32 0.81 -0.14
CA LEU A 186 9.92 1.85 0.70
C LEU A 186 11.42 1.59 0.89
N SER A 187 12.19 2.66 1.06
CA SER A 187 13.62 2.59 1.38
C SER A 187 14.07 3.86 2.10
N GLU A 188 14.84 3.70 3.18
CA GLU A 188 15.38 4.84 3.95
C GLU A 188 16.43 5.66 3.18
N GLU A 189 16.99 5.07 2.12
CA GLU A 189 17.97 5.71 1.24
C GLU A 189 17.33 6.59 0.16
N ILE A 190 16.00 6.53 0.02
CA ILE A 190 15.22 7.36 -0.92
C ILE A 190 14.73 8.60 -0.18
N PRO A 191 14.92 9.83 -0.73
CA PRO A 191 14.33 11.04 -0.15
C PRO A 191 12.81 10.90 0.04
N GLY A 192 12.31 11.12 1.25
CA GLY A 192 10.90 10.92 1.56
C GLY A 192 10.44 9.46 1.62
N GLU A 193 11.38 8.52 1.56
CA GLU A 193 11.30 7.07 1.85
C GLU A 193 10.30 6.20 1.06
N ILE A 194 9.40 6.81 0.28
CA ILE A 194 8.42 6.11 -0.55
C ILE A 194 8.98 6.05 -1.98
N TYR A 195 9.42 4.86 -2.40
CA TYR A 195 9.96 4.66 -3.74
C TYR A 195 8.88 4.40 -4.77
N GLN A 196 7.94 3.49 -4.48
CA GLN A 196 6.90 3.13 -5.44
C GLN A 196 5.59 2.75 -4.74
N ILE A 197 4.48 3.15 -5.35
CA ILE A 197 3.15 2.63 -5.07
C ILE A 197 2.64 1.99 -6.34
N ARG A 198 2.29 0.71 -6.27
CA ARG A 198 1.79 -0.05 -7.41
C ARG A 198 0.45 -0.67 -7.04
N THR A 199 -0.54 -0.56 -7.91
CA THR A 199 -1.79 -1.30 -7.78
C THR A 199 -2.04 -2.15 -9.01
N ILE A 200 -2.58 -3.34 -8.78
CA ILE A 200 -2.80 -4.33 -9.83
C ILE A 200 -4.20 -4.89 -9.68
N VAL A 201 -4.92 -4.94 -10.79
CA VAL A 201 -6.16 -5.68 -10.96
C VAL A 201 -5.84 -6.82 -11.92
N PRO A 202 -5.72 -8.06 -11.43
CA PRO A 202 -5.33 -9.18 -12.28
C PRO A 202 -6.48 -9.70 -13.14
N ASP A 203 -6.14 -10.41 -14.21
CA ASP A 203 -7.11 -11.24 -14.92
C ASP A 203 -7.28 -12.59 -14.22
N GLY A 204 -7.97 -12.57 -13.07
CA GLY A 204 -8.20 -13.75 -12.26
C GLY A 204 -8.32 -13.46 -10.77
N LYS A 205 -8.31 -14.53 -9.97
CA LYS A 205 -8.46 -14.41 -8.51
C LYS A 205 -7.15 -14.13 -7.79
N THR A 206 -6.04 -14.54 -8.37
CA THR A 206 -4.69 -14.45 -7.83
C THR A 206 -3.75 -13.91 -8.89
N TRP A 207 -2.62 -13.38 -8.47
CA TRP A 207 -1.62 -12.78 -9.33
C TRP A 207 -0.21 -13.09 -8.83
N GLN A 208 0.70 -13.31 -9.76
CA GLN A 208 2.14 -13.29 -9.59
C GLN A 208 2.79 -12.46 -10.72
N GLU A 209 4.02 -12.03 -10.51
CA GLU A 209 4.73 -11.21 -11.51
C GLU A 209 4.82 -11.92 -12.87
N GLY A 210 4.42 -11.22 -13.93
CA GLY A 210 4.36 -11.75 -15.30
C GLY A 210 3.01 -12.33 -15.71
N ASP A 211 2.06 -12.51 -14.79
CA ASP A 211 0.68 -12.88 -15.14
C ASP A 211 -0.04 -11.75 -15.91
N GLU A 212 -1.12 -12.12 -16.60
CA GLU A 212 -2.00 -11.17 -17.28
C GLU A 212 -2.71 -10.24 -16.27
N ILE A 213 -2.78 -8.96 -16.63
CA ILE A 213 -3.33 -7.89 -15.81
C ILE A 213 -4.41 -7.14 -16.60
N LEU A 214 -5.50 -6.80 -15.91
CA LEU A 214 -6.59 -5.99 -16.47
C LEU A 214 -6.31 -4.50 -16.25
N THR A 215 -5.68 -4.15 -15.13
CA THR A 215 -5.21 -2.79 -14.88
C THR A 215 -3.98 -2.82 -13.99
N GLU A 216 -2.99 -2.02 -14.35
CA GLU A 216 -1.83 -1.72 -13.53
C GLU A 216 -1.66 -0.21 -13.43
N GLU A 217 -1.40 0.27 -12.23
CA GLU A 217 -1.04 1.65 -11.97
C GLU A 217 0.22 1.68 -11.13
N VAL A 218 1.18 2.50 -11.52
CA VAL A 218 2.49 2.61 -10.86
C VAL A 218 2.81 4.09 -10.68
N LEU A 219 3.00 4.49 -9.42
CA LEU A 219 3.59 5.78 -9.06
C LEU A 219 5.02 5.52 -8.57
N THR A 220 6.02 6.01 -9.30
CA THR A 220 7.44 5.78 -8.98
C THR A 220 8.16 7.10 -8.71
N PHE A 221 8.88 7.16 -7.60
CA PHE A 221 9.79 8.25 -7.28
C PHE A 221 10.89 8.34 -8.35
N SER A 222 11.09 9.53 -8.88
CA SER A 222 12.00 9.78 -9.99
C SER A 222 13.18 10.69 -9.64
N GLY A 223 13.07 11.48 -8.57
CA GLY A 223 14.17 12.32 -8.11
C GLY A 223 13.76 13.34 -7.06
N PHE A 224 14.78 13.93 -6.45
CA PHE A 224 14.63 15.09 -5.56
C PHE A 224 15.41 16.26 -6.15
N GLU A 225 14.74 17.38 -6.37
CA GLU A 225 15.32 18.64 -6.84
C GLU A 225 15.35 19.66 -5.70
N PRO A 226 16.52 19.97 -5.11
CA PRO A 226 16.63 21.01 -4.09
C PRO A 226 16.31 22.39 -4.67
N GLN A 227 15.66 23.23 -3.87
CA GLN A 227 15.45 24.65 -4.19
C GLN A 227 16.74 25.48 -4.04
#